data_AF-A0A9E2KGL5-F1
#
_entry.id   AF-A0A9E2KGL5-F1
#
_cell.length_a   1.000
_cell.length_b   1.000
_cell.length_c   1.000
_cell.angle_alpha   90.00
_cell.angle_beta   90.00
_cell.angle_gamma   90.00
#
_symmetry.space_group_name_H-M   'P 1'
#
loop_
_entity.id
_entity.type
_entity.pdbx_description
1 polymer ?
#
loop_
_entity_poly.entity_id
_entity_poly.type
_entity_poly.pdbx_seq_one_letter_code
_entity_poly.pdbx_strand_id
1 'polypeptide(L)'
;MQTILNDIELDLAELKCLIQAMHTASDPSLAKVAQRNIQQMQRHLEDLAEALRGLDDAKVPPSEPLRQTLSTPAPPSPAPQAAILAERIRPAGDLRHALSLNDVFRFSRELFGGDTARMNQVLAQLEQAPTLDEALQTFTREVRPEDGNEAANDFTELLKKYFDR
;
A
#
# COMPACT_ATOMS: atom_id res chain seq x y z
N MET A 1 -12.59 -25.40 -24.57
CA MET A 1 -12.53 -25.86 -23.17
C MET A 1 -11.41 -26.88 -22.95
N GLN A 2 -11.22 -27.85 -23.85
CA GLN A 2 -10.14 -28.86 -23.75
C GLN A 2 -8.71 -28.27 -23.83
N THR A 3 -8.48 -27.27 -24.70
CA THR A 3 -7.17 -26.62 -24.88
C THR A 3 -6.68 -25.94 -23.60
N ILE A 4 -7.58 -25.21 -22.93
CA ILE A 4 -7.27 -24.51 -21.67
C ILE A 4 -6.88 -25.50 -20.56
N LEU A 5 -7.56 -26.65 -20.47
CA LEU A 5 -7.19 -27.68 -19.50
C LEU A 5 -5.77 -28.20 -19.76
N ASN A 6 -5.45 -28.46 -21.03
CA ASN A 6 -4.17 -29.00 -21.44
C ASN A 6 -3.02 -27.98 -21.23
N ASP A 7 -3.29 -26.68 -21.44
CA ASP A 7 -2.34 -25.60 -21.13
C ASP A 7 -2.09 -25.50 -19.62
N ILE A 8 -3.14 -25.58 -18.80
CA ILE A 8 -3.00 -25.57 -17.33
C ILE A 8 -2.22 -26.80 -16.84
N GLU A 9 -2.45 -27.98 -17.43
CA GLU A 9 -1.71 -29.19 -17.09
C GLU A 9 -0.23 -29.09 -17.47
N LEU A 10 0.07 -28.44 -18.60
CA LEU A 10 1.43 -28.16 -19.03
C LEU A 10 2.13 -27.17 -18.10
N ASP A 11 1.48 -26.04 -17.79
CA ASP A 11 1.98 -25.03 -16.86
C ASP A 11 2.30 -25.64 -15.48
N LEU A 12 1.42 -26.51 -14.99
CA LEU A 12 1.61 -27.22 -13.72
C LEU A 12 2.82 -28.17 -13.77
N ALA A 13 3.04 -28.85 -14.89
CA ALA A 13 4.18 -29.72 -15.09
C ALA A 13 5.50 -28.93 -15.15
N GLU A 14 5.51 -27.78 -15.83
CA GLU A 14 6.67 -26.89 -15.91
C GLU A 14 7.02 -26.30 -14.54
N LEU A 15 6.03 -25.84 -13.78
CA LEU A 15 6.20 -25.35 -12.40
C LEU A 15 6.82 -26.41 -11.48
N LYS A 16 6.33 -27.66 -11.56
CA LYS A 16 6.91 -28.78 -10.81
C LYS A 16 8.35 -29.05 -11.21
N CYS A 17 8.65 -29.01 -12.51
CA CYS A 17 10.01 -29.17 -13.01
C CYS A 17 10.95 -28.07 -12.50
N LEU A 18 10.51 -26.81 -12.52
CA LEU A 18 11.25 -25.66 -11.99
C LEU A 18 11.51 -25.78 -10.48
N ILE A 19 10.49 -26.09 -9.69
CA ILE A 19 10.62 -26.28 -8.24
C ILE A 19 11.61 -27.42 -7.96
N GLN A 20 11.47 -28.53 -8.67
CA GLN A 20 12.37 -29.66 -8.51
C GLN A 20 13.79 -29.32 -8.97
N ALA A 21 13.96 -28.57 -10.05
CA ALA A 21 15.25 -28.07 -10.49
C ALA A 21 15.88 -27.15 -9.43
N MET A 22 15.13 -26.27 -8.76
CA MET A 22 15.65 -25.44 -7.65
C MET A 22 15.98 -26.24 -6.39
N HIS A 23 15.26 -27.33 -6.12
CA HIS A 23 15.58 -28.21 -4.98
C HIS A 23 16.79 -29.11 -5.26
N THR A 24 16.95 -29.54 -6.51
CA THR A 24 18.03 -30.45 -6.93
C THR A 24 19.31 -29.68 -7.28
N ALA A 25 19.16 -28.53 -7.93
CA ALA A 25 20.19 -27.51 -8.02
C ALA A 25 20.22 -26.78 -6.68
N SER A 26 20.90 -27.37 -5.69
CA SER A 26 21.50 -26.59 -4.61
C SER A 26 22.52 -25.64 -5.21
N ASP A 27 22.04 -24.61 -5.93
CA ASP A 27 22.88 -23.64 -6.61
C ASP A 27 23.61 -22.85 -5.53
N PRO A 28 24.94 -23.05 -5.38
CA PRO A 28 25.68 -22.41 -4.30
C PRO A 28 25.71 -20.89 -4.47
N SER A 29 25.42 -20.37 -5.67
CA SER A 29 25.31 -18.93 -5.93
C SER A 29 24.01 -18.38 -5.37
N LEU A 30 22.88 -19.07 -5.55
CA LEU A 30 21.61 -18.68 -4.93
C LEU A 30 21.70 -18.72 -3.40
N ALA A 31 22.34 -19.76 -2.83
CA ALA A 31 22.60 -19.83 -1.40
C ALA A 31 23.48 -18.66 -0.91
N LYS A 32 24.52 -18.30 -1.66
CA LYS A 32 25.38 -17.14 -1.35
C LYS A 32 24.61 -15.82 -1.44
N VAL A 33 23.71 -15.66 -2.42
CA VAL A 33 22.88 -14.46 -2.56
C VAL A 33 21.89 -14.35 -1.40
N ALA A 34 21.21 -15.45 -1.04
CA ALA A 34 20.33 -15.50 0.12
C ALA A 34 21.08 -15.19 1.42
N GLN A 35 22.25 -15.79 1.62
CA GLN A 35 23.11 -15.53 2.77
C GLN A 35 23.57 -14.06 2.84
N ARG A 36 23.93 -13.45 1.70
CA ARG A 36 24.28 -12.03 1.62
C ARG A 36 23.08 -11.14 1.95
N ASN A 37 21.89 -11.48 1.46
CA ASN A 37 20.68 -10.72 1.73
C ASN A 37 20.32 -10.75 3.23
N ILE A 38 20.38 -11.93 3.85
CA ILE A 38 20.17 -12.09 5.30
C ILE A 38 21.17 -11.24 6.10
N GLN A 39 22.46 -11.29 5.76
CA GLN A 39 23.48 -10.46 6.44
C GLN A 39 23.24 -8.96 6.28
N GLN A 40 22.83 -8.52 5.09
CA GLN A 40 22.50 -7.12 4.84
C GLN A 40 21.33 -6.68 5.72
N MET A 41 20.29 -7.51 5.84
CA MET A 41 19.13 -7.21 6.66
C MET A 41 19.47 -7.20 8.15
N GLN A 42 20.32 -8.13 8.61
CA GLN A 42 20.84 -8.14 9.99
C GLN A 42 21.61 -6.87 10.32
N ARG A 43 22.54 -6.44 9.45
CA ARG A 43 23.30 -5.20 9.67
C ARG A 43 22.37 -3.98 9.75
N HIS A 44 21.36 -3.90 8.90
CA HIS A 44 20.41 -2.80 8.93
C HIS A 44 19.58 -2.77 10.22
N LEU A 45 19.16 -3.94 10.72
CA LEU A 45 18.49 -4.04 12.02
C LEU A 45 19.40 -3.62 13.18
N GLU A 46 20.69 -3.93 13.10
CA GLU A 46 21.68 -3.55 14.12
C GLU A 46 21.93 -2.03 14.14
N ASP A 47 22.02 -1.41 12.96
CA ASP A 47 22.13 0.05 12.81
C ASP A 47 20.89 0.78 13.36
N LEU A 48 19.70 0.27 13.06
CA LEU A 48 18.44 0.79 13.62
C LEU A 48 18.37 0.61 15.14
N ALA A 49 18.84 -0.53 15.67
CA ALA A 49 18.88 -0.79 17.10
C ALA A 49 19.86 0.15 17.83
N GLU A 50 21.01 0.45 17.24
CA GLU A 50 21.96 1.44 17.76
C GLU A 50 21.39 2.87 17.70
N ALA A 51 20.73 3.23 16.60
CA ALA A 51 20.07 4.53 16.47
C ALA A 51 18.99 4.74 17.55
N LEU A 52 18.24 3.69 17.90
CA LEU A 52 17.26 3.73 19.00
C LEU A 52 17.93 3.82 20.37
N ARG A 53 19.06 3.13 20.60
CA ARG A 53 19.82 3.21 21.86
C ARG A 53 20.43 4.61 22.07
N GLY A 54 20.81 5.29 20.99
CA GLY A 54 21.28 6.68 21.04
C GLY A 54 20.22 7.71 21.46
N LEU A 55 18.94 7.34 21.50
CA LEU A 55 17.86 8.24 21.95
C LEU A 55 17.72 8.31 23.48
N ASP A 56 18.32 7.37 24.24
CA ASP A 56 18.33 7.39 25.71
C ASP A 56 19.38 8.38 26.30
N ASP A 57 20.33 8.87 25.50
CA ASP A 57 21.32 9.89 25.90
C ASP A 57 20.99 11.26 25.27
N ALA A 58 19.75 11.71 25.42
CA ALA A 58 19.32 13.02 24.97
C ALA A 58 19.59 14.09 26.04
N LYS A 59 20.82 14.62 26.09
CA LYS A 59 20.99 16.04 26.43
C LYS A 59 20.38 16.87 25.31
N VAL A 60 19.18 17.39 25.56
CA VAL A 60 18.48 18.37 24.70
C VAL A 60 19.34 19.63 24.52
N PRO A 61 19.56 20.07 23.26
CA PRO A 61 19.18 21.43 22.90
C PRO A 61 18.45 21.53 21.53
N PRO A 62 17.86 22.70 21.22
CA PRO A 62 16.56 22.78 20.57
C PRO A 62 16.60 23.10 19.07
N SER A 63 15.50 22.73 18.42
CA SER A 63 14.76 23.45 17.36
C SER A 63 15.48 24.54 16.55
N GLU A 64 15.72 24.28 15.26
CA GLU A 64 15.62 25.31 14.21
C GLU A 64 14.97 24.72 12.93
N PRO A 65 13.95 25.39 12.34
CA PRO A 65 13.27 24.96 11.13
C PRO A 65 13.96 25.54 9.89
N LEU A 66 14.52 24.70 9.03
CA LEU A 66 15.02 25.14 7.71
C LEU A 66 13.99 24.83 6.62
N ARG A 67 13.23 25.86 6.27
CA ARG A 67 12.62 26.04 4.95
C ARG A 67 13.71 26.32 3.91
N GLN A 68 13.44 25.92 2.66
CA GLN A 68 13.97 26.40 1.35
C GLN A 68 14.47 25.21 0.49
N THR A 69 14.25 25.10 -0.82
CA THR A 69 13.49 25.87 -1.82
C THR A 69 13.44 24.99 -3.08
N LEU A 70 12.42 25.24 -3.90
CA LEU A 70 12.22 24.74 -5.27
C LEU A 70 13.41 24.95 -6.23
N SER A 71 13.33 24.23 -7.36
CA SER A 71 13.92 24.44 -8.71
C SER A 71 15.10 23.49 -9.01
N THR A 72 15.22 22.72 -10.10
CA THR A 72 14.71 22.77 -11.50
C THR A 72 15.14 21.43 -12.22
N PRO A 73 15.05 21.24 -13.56
CA PRO A 73 13.94 20.85 -14.46
C PRO A 73 14.06 19.42 -15.07
N ALA A 74 12.99 18.96 -15.75
CA ALA A 74 12.87 17.77 -16.63
C ALA A 74 13.53 17.98 -18.04
N PRO A 75 13.31 17.18 -19.12
CA PRO A 75 12.75 15.82 -19.39
C PRO A 75 13.64 15.04 -20.45
N PRO A 76 13.18 14.28 -21.49
CA PRO A 76 12.10 13.27 -21.69
C PRO A 76 12.60 11.92 -22.31
N SER A 77 11.86 10.80 -22.19
CA SER A 77 11.74 9.79 -23.27
C SER A 77 10.69 8.69 -23.01
N PRO A 78 10.15 8.04 -24.07
CA PRO A 78 8.75 7.65 -24.18
C PRO A 78 8.47 6.13 -24.13
N ALA A 79 7.22 5.78 -23.76
CA ALA A 79 6.27 4.71 -24.20
C ALA A 79 6.81 3.36 -24.78
N PRO A 80 6.12 2.19 -24.63
CA PRO A 80 4.67 2.04 -24.85
C PRO A 80 3.90 1.00 -23.99
N GLN A 81 2.60 0.98 -24.29
CA GLN A 81 1.43 0.33 -23.69
C GLN A 81 1.47 -1.21 -23.58
N ALA A 82 0.79 -1.75 -22.57
CA ALA A 82 0.14 -3.06 -22.64
C ALA A 82 -1.20 -3.02 -21.89
N ALA A 83 -2.27 -2.75 -22.63
CA ALA A 83 -3.56 -3.41 -22.38
C ALA A 83 -3.33 -4.92 -22.57
N ILE A 84 -3.85 -5.84 -21.77
CA ILE A 84 -5.24 -6.30 -21.71
C ILE A 84 -5.30 -7.28 -20.53
N LEU A 85 -6.12 -7.03 -19.52
CA LEU A 85 -6.77 -8.07 -18.69
C LEU A 85 -8.10 -7.50 -18.19
N ALA A 86 -9.01 -7.30 -19.15
CA ALA A 86 -10.41 -7.09 -18.88
C ALA A 86 -11.07 -8.46 -18.68
N GLU A 87 -11.23 -8.89 -17.43
CA GLU A 87 -12.43 -9.61 -17.00
C GLU A 87 -12.57 -9.58 -15.46
N ARG A 88 -13.70 -9.01 -15.03
CA ARG A 88 -14.35 -9.15 -13.70
C ARG A 88 -13.88 -8.36 -12.48
N ILE A 89 -13.23 -7.22 -12.65
CA ILE A 89 -13.27 -6.18 -11.62
C ILE A 89 -14.56 -5.38 -11.84
N ARG A 90 -15.63 -5.70 -11.10
CA ARG A 90 -16.71 -4.72 -10.86
C ARG A 90 -16.01 -3.42 -10.49
N PRO A 91 -16.28 -2.27 -11.13
CA PRO A 91 -15.61 -1.03 -10.77
C PRO A 91 -15.84 -0.82 -9.27
N ALA A 92 -14.81 -1.12 -8.46
CA ALA A 92 -14.70 -0.58 -7.12
C ALA A 92 -14.72 0.93 -7.36
N GLY A 93 -15.73 1.59 -6.80
CA GLY A 93 -16.21 2.85 -7.30
C GLY A 93 -15.17 3.96 -7.24
N ASP A 94 -15.63 5.11 -7.71
CA ASP A 94 -14.82 6.31 -7.88
C ASP A 94 -14.19 6.81 -6.58
N LEU A 95 -14.67 6.40 -5.39
CA LEU A 95 -14.17 6.90 -4.11
C LEU A 95 -12.76 6.38 -3.82
N ARG A 96 -12.47 5.10 -4.10
CA ARG A 96 -11.11 4.56 -3.93
C ARG A 96 -10.11 5.19 -4.89
N HIS A 97 -10.57 5.55 -6.09
CA HIS A 97 -9.73 6.18 -7.11
C HIS A 97 -9.55 7.69 -6.89
N ALA A 98 -10.46 8.33 -6.13
CA ALA A 98 -10.36 9.72 -5.72
C ALA A 98 -9.33 9.95 -4.59
N LEU A 99 -8.93 8.89 -3.89
CA LEU A 99 -7.95 8.94 -2.81
C LEU A 99 -6.51 8.89 -3.35
N SER A 100 -5.65 9.80 -2.87
CA SER A 100 -4.21 9.70 -3.13
C SER A 100 -3.63 8.49 -2.40
N LEU A 101 -2.54 7.93 -2.91
CA LEU A 101 -1.80 6.86 -2.24
C LEU A 101 -1.43 7.27 -0.80
N ASN A 102 -1.04 8.53 -0.60
CA ASN A 102 -0.72 9.07 0.72
C ASN A 102 -1.93 9.05 1.67
N ASP A 103 -3.11 9.37 1.16
CA ASP A 103 -4.36 9.39 1.92
C ASP A 103 -4.81 7.98 2.27
N VAL A 104 -4.67 7.03 1.33
CA VAL A 104 -4.93 5.61 1.57
C VAL A 104 -4.06 5.08 2.71
N PHE A 105 -2.76 5.39 2.71
CA PHE A 105 -1.86 4.97 3.80
C PHE A 105 -2.20 5.64 5.13
N ARG A 106 -2.43 6.96 5.11
CA ARG A 106 -2.72 7.73 6.31
C ARG A 106 -4.05 7.31 6.94
N PHE A 107 -5.13 7.25 6.17
CA PHE A 107 -6.44 6.84 6.64
C PHE A 107 -6.44 5.39 7.12
N SER A 108 -5.79 4.47 6.40
CA SER A 108 -5.64 3.09 6.86
C SER A 108 -5.01 3.03 8.26
N ARG A 109 -3.90 3.75 8.47
CA ARG A 109 -3.19 3.78 9.76
C ARG A 109 -3.99 4.46 10.88
N GLU A 110 -4.50 5.66 10.64
CA GLU A 110 -5.11 6.50 11.67
C GLU A 110 -6.58 6.18 11.96
N LEU A 111 -7.34 5.76 10.95
CA LEU A 111 -8.79 5.51 11.07
C LEU A 111 -9.12 4.01 11.17
N PHE A 112 -8.29 3.15 10.57
CA PHE A 112 -8.54 1.72 10.52
C PHE A 112 -7.49 0.89 11.25
N GLY A 113 -6.57 1.51 11.99
CA GLY A 113 -5.53 0.81 12.76
C GLY A 113 -4.53 0.02 11.90
N GLY A 114 -4.36 0.42 10.64
CA GLY A 114 -3.56 -0.27 9.62
C GLY A 114 -4.32 -1.35 8.84
N ASP A 115 -5.60 -1.60 9.16
CA ASP A 115 -6.40 -2.60 8.46
C ASP A 115 -6.95 -2.08 7.13
N THR A 116 -6.15 -2.31 6.09
CA THR A 116 -6.47 -1.90 4.72
C THR A 116 -7.66 -2.70 4.15
N ALA A 117 -7.91 -3.93 4.61
CA ALA A 117 -9.05 -4.72 4.15
C ALA A 117 -10.36 -4.12 4.67
N ARG A 118 -10.40 -3.77 5.96
CA ARG A 118 -11.53 -3.08 6.59
C ARG A 118 -11.78 -1.71 5.96
N MET A 119 -10.74 -0.93 5.69
CA MET A 119 -10.88 0.35 4.98
C MET A 119 -11.55 0.16 3.61
N ASN A 120 -11.13 -0.83 2.83
CA ASN A 120 -11.73 -1.09 1.51
C ASN A 120 -13.20 -1.52 1.60
N GLN A 121 -13.58 -2.26 2.64
CA GLN A 121 -14.98 -2.61 2.88
C GLN A 121 -15.82 -1.38 3.22
N VAL A 122 -15.31 -0.49 4.07
CA VAL A 122 -16.01 0.76 4.41
C VAL A 122 -16.13 1.68 3.20
N LEU A 123 -15.07 1.85 2.40
CA LEU A 123 -15.14 2.62 1.15
C LEU A 123 -16.24 2.08 0.20
N ALA A 124 -16.33 0.76 0.02
CA ALA A 124 -17.36 0.14 -0.81
C ALA A 124 -18.79 0.29 -0.25
N GLN A 125 -18.95 0.45 1.08
CA GLN A 125 -20.23 0.78 1.71
C GLN A 125 -20.57 2.26 1.54
N LEU A 126 -19.59 3.15 1.69
CA LEU A 126 -19.76 4.59 1.49
C LEU A 126 -20.15 4.92 0.04
N GLU A 127 -19.63 4.19 -0.93
CA GLU A 127 -20.02 4.31 -2.34
C GLU A 127 -21.47 3.88 -2.63
N GLN A 128 -22.05 3.01 -1.80
CA GLN A 128 -23.45 2.59 -1.95
C GLN A 128 -24.43 3.54 -1.26
N ALA A 129 -23.93 4.48 -0.45
CA ALA A 129 -24.77 5.45 0.22
C ALA A 129 -25.35 6.45 -0.82
N PRO A 130 -26.68 6.69 -0.83
CA PRO A 130 -27.33 7.61 -1.76
C PRO A 130 -27.13 9.08 -1.37
N THR A 131 -26.72 9.38 -0.13
CA THR A 131 -26.54 10.74 0.37
C THR A 131 -25.29 10.86 1.24
N LEU A 132 -24.75 12.08 1.32
CA LEU A 132 -23.63 12.41 2.20
C LEU A 132 -23.94 12.07 3.67
N ASP A 133 -25.18 12.32 4.14
CA ASP A 133 -25.57 12.04 5.53
C ASP A 133 -25.48 10.55 5.86
N GLU A 134 -25.99 9.67 5.00
CA GLU A 134 -25.88 8.22 5.18
C GLU A 134 -24.43 7.73 5.13
N ALA A 135 -23.60 8.33 4.28
CA ALA A 135 -22.17 8.05 4.23
C ALA A 135 -21.48 8.45 5.54
N LEU A 136 -21.77 9.64 6.08
CA LEU A 136 -21.20 10.11 7.35
C LEU A 136 -21.67 9.28 8.54
N GLN A 137 -22.94 8.85 8.56
CA GLN A 137 -23.43 7.92 9.58
C GLN A 137 -22.70 6.57 9.52
N THR A 138 -22.50 6.03 8.32
CA THR A 138 -21.75 4.79 8.11
C THR A 138 -20.29 4.94 8.56
N PHE A 139 -19.64 6.04 8.18
CA PHE A 139 -18.28 6.37 8.61
C PHE A 139 -18.17 6.46 10.14
N THR A 140 -19.08 7.19 10.78
CA THR A 140 -19.10 7.36 12.25
C THR A 140 -19.32 6.02 12.96
N ARG A 141 -20.19 5.16 12.42
CA ARG A 141 -20.46 3.83 12.96
C ARG A 141 -19.24 2.90 12.89
N GLU A 142 -18.60 2.88 11.73
CA GLU A 142 -17.52 1.93 11.44
C GLU A 142 -16.17 2.39 12.00
N VAL A 143 -15.84 3.68 11.88
CA VAL A 143 -14.51 4.23 12.22
C VAL A 143 -14.48 4.79 13.63
N ARG A 144 -15.60 5.30 14.15
CA ARG A 144 -15.68 5.98 15.46
C ARG A 144 -14.51 6.96 15.66
N PRO A 145 -14.39 7.96 14.77
CA PRO A 145 -13.28 8.92 14.86
C PRO A 145 -13.31 9.63 16.22
N GLU A 146 -12.13 9.79 16.84
CA GLU A 146 -12.00 10.63 18.04
C GLU A 146 -12.16 12.11 17.68
N ASP A 147 -12.84 12.88 18.53
CA ASP A 147 -12.99 14.32 18.37
C ASP A 147 -11.61 15.00 18.31
N GLY A 148 -11.30 15.60 17.15
CA GLY A 148 -10.02 16.29 16.90
C GLY A 148 -9.01 15.53 16.04
N ASN A 149 -9.33 14.34 15.55
CA ASN A 149 -8.47 13.63 14.61
C ASN A 149 -8.44 14.33 13.23
N GLU A 150 -7.28 14.85 12.82
CA GLU A 150 -7.09 15.49 11.51
C GLU A 150 -7.42 14.54 10.35
N ALA A 151 -7.09 13.24 10.46
CA ALA A 151 -7.38 12.27 9.40
C ALA A 151 -8.89 12.07 9.21
N ALA A 152 -9.68 12.16 10.30
CA ALA A 152 -11.13 12.02 10.23
C ALA A 152 -11.79 13.27 9.60
N ASN A 153 -11.24 14.45 9.89
CA ASN A 153 -11.67 15.71 9.27
C ASN A 153 -11.39 15.71 7.76
N ASP A 154 -10.18 15.35 7.36
CA ASP A 154 -9.80 15.28 5.94
C ASP A 154 -10.64 14.23 5.17
N PHE A 155 -10.91 13.08 5.79
CA PHE A 155 -11.78 12.06 5.20
C PHE A 155 -13.22 12.56 5.03
N THR A 156 -13.71 13.34 6.00
CA THR A 156 -15.04 13.97 5.95
C THR A 156 -15.11 15.02 4.82
N GLU A 157 -14.06 15.83 4.63
CA GLU A 157 -13.99 16.77 3.51
C GLU A 157 -13.94 16.07 2.15
N LEU A 158 -13.24 14.94 2.07
CA LEU A 158 -13.21 14.12 0.87
C LEU A 158 -14.59 13.56 0.53
N LEU A 159 -15.33 13.05 1.53
CA LEU A 159 -16.70 12.59 1.33
C LEU A 159 -17.61 13.74 0.86
N LYS A 160 -17.53 14.92 1.50
CA LYS A 160 -18.28 16.10 1.05
C LYS A 160 -18.01 16.40 -0.41
N LYS A 161 -16.74 16.45 -0.82
CA LYS A 161 -16.33 16.72 -2.21
C LYS A 161 -16.79 15.63 -3.19
N TYR A 162 -16.90 14.38 -2.75
CA TYR A 162 -17.39 13.28 -3.56
C TYR A 162 -18.90 13.36 -3.83
N PHE A 163 -19.70 13.71 -2.80
CA PHE A 163 -21.15 13.84 -2.89
C PHE A 163 -21.63 15.20 -3.42
N ASP A 164 -20.78 16.22 -3.45
CA ASP A 164 -21.05 17.54 -4.05
C ASP A 164 -20.93 17.54 -5.59
N ARG A 165 -20.63 16.39 -6.18
CA ARG A 165 -20.40 16.19 -7.61
C ARG A 165 -21.68 15.85 -8.37
#